data_AF-A0A2V9FDD1-F1
#
_entry.id   AF-A0A2V9FDD1-F1
#
_cell.length_a   1.000
_cell.length_b   1.000
_cell.length_c   1.000
_cell.angle_alpha   90.00
_cell.angle_beta   90.00
_cell.angle_gamma   90.00
#
_symmetry.space_group_name_H-M   'P 1'
#
loop_
_entity.id
_entity.type
_entity.pdbx_description
1 polymer ?
#
loop_
_entity_poly.entity_id
_entity_poly.type
_entity_poly.pdbx_seq_one_letter_code
_entity_poly.pdbx_strand_id
1 'polypeptide(L)'
;MRSLKTTMREQSGIALITTLLLLLLMSAMVVGFMLLVTEGQRLSGMNNEQSRAFYGAESGMEKLTADLGTLFATTYAPSAAQVDALATQPPVLPSSTGVSYVDVLGASTYSIAYARDARGNPLAQFAQIKSGSSAFQGMNALETTYTMTVAARTVTGGEAKLVRTTQTVGIPLFQFGIYSDTDLSFFPGPNFDFGGRVHTNGNLFLDSGGPAGATPTQTSTVQLWLRSPVTASKDILRDCLSNSNPESATGRHPGSVEITTGGSLRALGFGQGSLNSCLGSGSNGSWSSISAAYNGNLRSGVKPLNLTIVLLGNGSSKPIDMLRRPLGGERAANPGVLGERYFSQASLRILLSDNAADITGLDCVSGTAPFNLADLALPVGNWSTANATALKAAMTAAGTTLLPLAASGAAGQTVAAGYNSADGYWQVGPTGTATPPTYGTPIITGFIKIDAQTSYGSPCGTYIDVTKEILSLGYAGRNLFPVSLAALPFVSTPIPTP
;
A
#
# COMPACT_ATOMS: atom_id res chain seq x y z
N MET A 1 131.72 -5.68 -17.20
CA MET A 1 130.87 -6.70 -16.56
C MET A 1 129.40 -6.30 -16.69
N ARG A 2 128.53 -7.29 -16.84
CA ARG A 2 127.13 -7.25 -17.31
C ARG A 2 126.21 -6.26 -16.57
N SER A 3 125.38 -5.57 -17.35
CA SER A 3 124.16 -4.88 -16.91
C SER A 3 123.06 -5.91 -16.59
N LEU A 4 122.52 -5.86 -15.37
CA LEU A 4 121.35 -6.62 -14.95
C LEU A 4 120.09 -5.91 -15.48
N LYS A 5 119.42 -6.56 -16.44
CA LYS A 5 118.17 -6.10 -17.04
C LYS A 5 117.00 -6.68 -16.24
N THR A 6 116.37 -5.86 -15.41
CA THR A 6 115.14 -6.21 -14.69
C THR A 6 114.00 -6.33 -15.71
N THR A 7 113.46 -7.55 -15.86
CA THR A 7 112.29 -7.81 -16.70
C THR A 7 111.03 -7.57 -15.87
N MET A 8 110.33 -6.46 -16.12
CA MET A 8 108.97 -6.26 -15.63
C MET A 8 108.04 -7.21 -16.40
N ARG A 9 107.37 -8.09 -15.66
CA ARG A 9 106.41 -9.06 -16.17
C ARG A 9 105.05 -8.37 -16.25
N GLU A 10 104.59 -8.01 -17.44
CA GLU A 10 103.24 -7.49 -17.65
C GLU A 10 102.20 -8.58 -17.38
N GLN A 11 101.50 -8.50 -16.26
CA GLN A 11 100.25 -9.22 -16.02
C GLN A 11 99.08 -8.39 -16.56
N SER A 12 98.94 -8.34 -17.89
CA SER A 12 97.89 -7.58 -18.57
C SER A 12 97.06 -8.52 -19.44
N GLY A 13 96.11 -9.27 -18.85
CA GLY A 13 95.24 -10.16 -19.62
C GLY A 13 94.07 -10.78 -18.86
N ILE A 14 94.29 -11.26 -17.63
CA ILE A 14 93.22 -11.89 -16.82
C ILE A 14 92.30 -10.87 -16.14
N ALA A 15 92.83 -9.70 -15.74
CA ALA A 15 92.06 -8.66 -15.06
C ALA A 15 90.89 -8.14 -15.93
N LEU A 16 91.11 -7.98 -17.24
CA LEU A 16 90.10 -7.53 -18.20
C LEU A 16 88.94 -8.52 -18.33
N ILE A 17 89.24 -9.83 -18.34
CA ILE A 17 88.23 -10.88 -18.48
C ILE A 17 87.41 -11.01 -17.19
N THR A 18 88.05 -10.91 -16.02
CA THR A 18 87.35 -10.94 -14.73
C THR A 18 86.47 -9.71 -14.52
N THR A 19 86.89 -8.52 -14.97
CA THR A 19 86.06 -7.31 -14.89
C THR A 19 84.91 -7.34 -15.88
N LEU A 20 85.11 -7.88 -17.10
CA LEU A 20 84.03 -8.11 -18.06
C LEU A 20 82.99 -9.10 -17.55
N LEU A 21 83.40 -10.20 -16.91
CA LEU A 21 82.49 -11.17 -16.29
C LEU A 21 81.73 -10.57 -15.10
N LEU A 22 82.39 -9.77 -14.27
CA LEU A 22 81.74 -9.04 -13.16
C LEU A 22 80.74 -8.00 -13.67
N LEU A 23 81.09 -7.25 -14.71
CA LEU A 23 80.20 -6.28 -15.35
C LEU A 23 79.00 -6.98 -16.00
N LEU A 24 79.20 -8.12 -16.67
CA LEU A 24 78.12 -8.93 -17.24
C LEU A 24 77.14 -9.38 -16.14
N LEU A 25 77.66 -9.87 -15.01
CA LEU A 25 76.84 -10.33 -13.89
C LEU A 25 76.08 -9.18 -13.22
N MET A 26 76.74 -8.04 -13.01
CA MET A 26 76.11 -6.81 -12.50
C MET A 26 75.04 -6.29 -13.46
N SER A 27 75.28 -6.30 -14.77
CA SER A 27 74.29 -5.92 -15.78
C SER A 27 73.09 -6.88 -15.77
N ALA A 28 73.31 -8.18 -15.66
CA ALA A 28 72.23 -9.17 -15.56
C ALA A 28 71.35 -8.95 -14.31
N MET A 29 71.97 -8.63 -13.16
CA MET A 29 71.24 -8.31 -11.93
C MET A 29 70.45 -7.00 -12.05
N VAL A 30 71.05 -5.94 -12.61
CA VAL A 30 70.37 -4.66 -12.82
C VAL A 30 69.17 -4.81 -13.75
N VAL A 31 69.31 -5.55 -14.85
CA VAL A 31 68.21 -5.86 -15.77
C VAL A 31 67.12 -6.66 -15.05
N GLY A 32 67.48 -7.66 -14.24
CA GLY A 32 66.53 -8.44 -13.43
C GLY A 32 65.74 -7.57 -12.43
N PHE A 33 66.40 -6.65 -11.73
CA PHE A 33 65.74 -5.71 -10.82
C PHE A 33 64.85 -4.70 -11.57
N MET A 34 65.28 -4.20 -12.73
CA MET A 34 64.48 -3.31 -13.56
C MET A 34 63.17 -3.98 -13.97
N LEU A 35 63.24 -5.22 -14.45
CA LEU A 35 62.04 -5.99 -14.83
C LEU A 35 61.09 -6.20 -13.64
N LEU A 36 61.62 -6.51 -12.46
CA LEU A 36 60.82 -6.69 -11.24
C LEU A 36 60.13 -5.39 -10.80
N VAL A 37 60.83 -4.25 -10.87
CA VAL A 37 60.25 -2.94 -10.53
C VAL A 37 59.19 -2.52 -11.54
N THR A 38 59.44 -2.68 -12.84
CA THR A 38 58.46 -2.34 -13.88
C THR A 38 57.21 -3.21 -13.76
N GLU A 39 57.36 -4.50 -13.49
CA GLU A 39 56.22 -5.40 -13.29
C GLU A 39 55.48 -5.11 -11.98
N GLY A 40 56.20 -4.78 -10.89
CA GLY A 40 55.59 -4.35 -9.64
C GLY A 40 54.81 -3.05 -9.76
N GLN A 41 55.32 -2.08 -10.52
CA GLN A 41 54.62 -0.83 -10.83
C GLN A 41 53.39 -1.08 -11.71
N ARG A 42 53.50 -1.95 -12.71
CA ARG A 42 52.39 -2.34 -13.58
C ARG A 42 51.28 -3.05 -12.78
N LEU A 43 51.64 -4.00 -11.93
CA LEU A 43 50.70 -4.74 -11.09
C LEU A 43 50.00 -3.81 -10.08
N SER A 44 50.74 -2.90 -9.45
CA SER A 44 50.18 -1.91 -8.53
C SER A 44 49.23 -0.94 -9.26
N GLY A 45 49.61 -0.49 -10.47
CA GLY A 45 48.75 0.32 -11.33
C GLY A 45 47.44 -0.40 -11.68
N MET A 46 47.53 -1.65 -12.15
CA MET A 46 46.37 -2.48 -12.44
C MET A 46 45.46 -2.70 -11.22
N ASN A 47 46.04 -2.96 -10.04
CA ASN A 47 45.28 -3.15 -8.81
C ASN A 47 44.54 -1.87 -8.38
N ASN A 48 45.19 -0.71 -8.51
CA ASN A 48 44.58 0.58 -8.23
C ASN A 48 43.46 0.89 -9.24
N GLU A 49 43.65 0.58 -10.52
CA GLU A 49 42.62 0.73 -11.55
C GLU A 49 41.42 -0.17 -11.31
N GLN A 50 41.63 -1.43 -10.97
CA GLN A 50 40.57 -2.37 -10.64
C GLN A 50 39.78 -1.90 -9.41
N SER A 51 40.49 -1.46 -8.35
CA SER A 51 39.86 -0.93 -7.15
C SER A 51 39.04 0.32 -7.46
N ARG A 52 39.59 1.23 -8.27
CA ARG A 52 38.90 2.45 -8.70
C ARG A 52 37.66 2.15 -9.53
N ALA A 53 37.75 1.21 -10.48
CA ALA A 53 36.62 0.77 -11.27
C ALA A 53 35.54 0.13 -10.38
N PHE A 54 35.93 -0.71 -9.42
CA PHE A 54 35.02 -1.37 -8.49
C PHE A 54 34.25 -0.37 -7.63
N TYR A 55 34.93 0.56 -6.95
CA TYR A 55 34.27 1.61 -6.17
C TYR A 55 33.47 2.58 -7.03
N GLY A 56 33.90 2.82 -8.28
CA GLY A 56 33.11 3.54 -9.27
C GLY A 56 31.79 2.82 -9.55
N ALA A 57 31.83 1.52 -9.83
CA ALA A 57 30.64 0.71 -10.09
C ALA A 57 29.73 0.63 -8.86
N GLU A 58 30.30 0.53 -7.66
CA GLU A 58 29.56 0.56 -6.39
C GLU A 58 28.83 1.90 -6.21
N SER A 59 29.50 3.03 -6.47
CA SER A 59 28.86 4.34 -6.38
C SER A 59 27.67 4.50 -7.34
N GLY A 60 27.79 3.97 -8.57
CA GLY A 60 26.67 3.91 -9.50
C GLY A 60 25.57 2.98 -9.03
N MET A 61 25.91 1.79 -8.54
CA MET A 61 24.93 0.80 -8.05
C MET A 61 24.13 1.33 -6.86
N GLU A 62 24.79 1.97 -5.90
CA GLU A 62 24.11 2.54 -4.72
C GLU A 62 23.23 3.72 -5.08
N LYS A 63 23.67 4.60 -6.00
CA LYS A 63 22.79 5.66 -6.51
C LYS A 63 21.56 5.08 -7.21
N LEU A 64 21.73 4.12 -8.13
CA LEU A 64 20.60 3.54 -8.85
C LEU A 64 19.60 2.87 -7.88
N THR A 65 20.13 2.20 -6.85
CA THR A 65 19.33 1.59 -5.79
C THR A 65 18.57 2.65 -4.97
N ALA A 66 19.23 3.76 -4.61
CA ALA A 66 18.64 4.86 -3.86
C ALA A 66 17.58 5.63 -4.67
N ASP A 67 17.83 5.88 -5.95
CA ASP A 67 16.89 6.53 -6.86
C ASP A 67 15.65 5.66 -7.07
N LEU A 68 15.83 4.34 -7.24
CA LEU A 68 14.73 3.38 -7.32
C LEU A 68 13.92 3.38 -6.03
N GLY A 69 14.57 3.38 -4.86
CA GLY A 69 13.91 3.49 -3.57
C GLY A 69 13.11 4.79 -3.40
N THR A 70 13.67 5.91 -3.85
CA THR A 70 13.03 7.24 -3.83
C THR A 70 11.80 7.29 -4.75
N LEU A 71 11.90 6.66 -5.93
CA LEU A 71 10.76 6.51 -6.84
C LEU A 71 9.61 5.74 -6.17
N PHE A 72 9.91 4.61 -5.53
CA PHE A 72 8.89 3.82 -4.83
C PHE A 72 8.34 4.47 -3.56
N ALA A 73 9.07 5.40 -2.94
CA ALA A 73 8.55 6.18 -1.82
C ALA A 73 7.44 7.16 -2.22
N THR A 74 7.39 7.56 -3.49
CA THR A 74 6.43 8.56 -4.01
C THR A 74 5.44 8.00 -5.02
N THR A 75 5.76 6.86 -5.63
CA THR A 75 4.94 6.21 -6.65
C THR A 75 4.94 4.70 -6.41
N TYR A 76 3.81 4.16 -5.98
CA TYR A 76 3.71 2.73 -5.64
C TYR A 76 3.79 1.80 -6.86
N ALA A 77 3.34 2.29 -8.02
CA ALA A 77 3.36 1.57 -9.31
C ALA A 77 3.94 2.50 -10.39
N PRO A 78 5.26 2.67 -10.46
CA PRO A 78 5.88 3.55 -11.44
C PRO A 78 5.68 3.01 -12.86
N SER A 79 5.37 3.92 -13.77
CA SER A 79 5.36 3.64 -15.21
C SER A 79 6.75 3.30 -15.71
N ALA A 80 6.81 2.64 -16.87
CA ALA A 80 8.08 2.34 -17.51
C ALA A 80 8.95 3.58 -17.76
N ALA A 81 8.35 4.68 -18.24
CA ALA A 81 9.07 5.91 -18.49
C ALA A 81 9.75 6.46 -17.22
N GLN A 82 9.10 6.33 -16.05
CA GLN A 82 9.68 6.78 -14.77
C GLN A 82 10.86 5.91 -14.35
N VAL A 83 10.78 4.58 -14.52
CA VAL A 83 11.87 3.66 -14.19
C VAL A 83 13.04 3.82 -15.17
N ASP A 84 12.75 3.87 -16.47
CA ASP A 84 13.74 4.03 -17.54
C ASP A 84 14.49 5.37 -17.41
N ALA A 85 13.83 6.44 -16.94
CA ALA A 85 14.46 7.73 -16.68
C ALA A 85 15.57 7.65 -15.62
N LEU A 86 15.48 6.75 -14.64
CA LEU A 86 16.53 6.59 -13.62
C LEU A 86 17.86 6.17 -14.25
N ALA A 87 17.83 5.32 -15.29
CA ALA A 87 19.02 4.86 -16.00
C ALA A 87 19.70 5.96 -16.85
N THR A 88 19.05 7.12 -17.04
CA THR A 88 19.64 8.27 -17.75
C THR A 88 20.43 9.21 -16.84
N GLN A 89 20.38 8.97 -15.53
CA GLN A 89 20.99 9.82 -14.53
C GLN A 89 22.07 8.99 -13.79
N PRO A 90 23.27 8.77 -14.34
CA PRO A 90 24.39 8.21 -13.58
C PRO A 90 24.93 9.23 -12.55
N PRO A 91 25.66 8.82 -11.51
CA PRO A 91 26.26 9.76 -10.55
C PRO A 91 27.26 10.69 -11.25
N VAL A 92 27.21 11.97 -10.89
CA VAL A 92 28.19 12.97 -11.33
C VAL A 92 29.40 12.87 -10.40
N LEU A 93 30.47 12.22 -10.87
CA LEU A 93 31.73 12.13 -10.15
C LEU A 93 32.67 13.26 -10.58
N PRO A 94 33.55 13.76 -9.69
CA PRO A 94 34.60 14.72 -10.07
C PRO A 94 35.43 14.17 -11.24
N SER A 95 35.77 15.01 -12.22
CA SER A 95 36.56 14.60 -13.38
C SER A 95 37.93 14.01 -13.00
N SER A 96 38.49 14.43 -11.87
CA SER A 96 39.70 13.85 -11.27
C SER A 96 39.55 12.37 -10.91
N THR A 97 38.33 11.87 -10.72
CA THR A 97 38.00 10.46 -10.45
C THR A 97 38.15 9.58 -11.69
N GLY A 98 38.12 10.15 -12.91
CA GLY A 98 38.43 9.43 -14.14
C GLY A 98 37.62 8.14 -14.35
N VAL A 99 36.36 8.11 -13.90
CA VAL A 99 35.42 6.99 -14.05
C VAL A 99 34.27 7.43 -14.95
N SER A 100 33.86 6.57 -15.88
CA SER A 100 32.69 6.74 -16.74
C SER A 100 31.75 5.54 -16.66
N TYR A 101 30.48 5.78 -16.99
CA TYR A 101 29.42 4.75 -17.08
C TYR A 101 29.02 4.51 -18.54
N VAL A 102 30.01 4.51 -19.42
CA VAL A 102 29.85 4.19 -20.83
C VAL A 102 30.90 3.18 -21.26
N ASP A 103 30.53 2.34 -22.22
CA ASP A 103 31.43 1.35 -22.80
C ASP A 103 32.44 2.00 -23.78
N VAL A 104 33.20 1.15 -24.48
CA VAL A 104 34.17 1.58 -25.50
C VAL A 104 33.55 2.25 -26.73
N LEU A 105 32.27 2.01 -26.99
CA LEU A 105 31.51 2.57 -28.12
C LEU A 105 30.67 3.79 -27.71
N GLY A 106 30.70 4.17 -26.43
CA GLY A 106 29.94 5.29 -25.88
C GLY A 106 28.50 4.93 -25.47
N ALA A 107 28.12 3.65 -25.47
CA ALA A 107 26.82 3.22 -24.99
C ALA A 107 26.79 3.17 -23.45
N SER A 108 25.64 3.49 -22.85
CA SER A 108 25.49 3.48 -21.39
C SER A 108 25.67 2.06 -20.82
N THR A 109 26.49 1.95 -19.78
CA THR A 109 26.65 0.75 -18.96
C THR A 109 25.89 0.85 -17.64
N TYR A 110 25.03 1.85 -17.51
CA TYR A 110 24.17 2.12 -16.37
C TYR A 110 22.72 1.86 -16.78
N SER A 111 22.14 0.75 -16.30
CA SER A 111 20.85 0.26 -16.80
C SER A 111 20.03 -0.44 -15.73
N ILE A 112 18.71 -0.41 -15.93
CA ILE A 112 17.73 -1.16 -15.15
C ILE A 112 16.85 -1.96 -16.12
N ALA A 113 16.72 -3.25 -15.86
CA ALA A 113 15.94 -4.17 -16.69
C ALA A 113 14.81 -4.81 -15.88
N TYR A 114 13.66 -4.99 -16.50
CA TYR A 114 12.46 -5.59 -15.92
C TYR A 114 11.56 -6.13 -17.05
N ALA A 115 10.71 -7.11 -16.71
CA ALA A 115 9.70 -7.60 -17.65
C ALA A 115 8.61 -6.54 -17.86
N ARG A 116 8.05 -6.46 -19.07
CA ARG A 116 7.02 -5.46 -19.42
C ARG A 116 5.66 -6.12 -19.66
N ASP A 117 4.59 -5.45 -19.24
CA ASP A 117 3.21 -5.85 -19.52
C ASP A 117 2.77 -5.44 -20.93
N ALA A 118 1.52 -5.75 -21.30
CA ALA A 118 0.96 -5.39 -22.61
C ALA A 118 0.89 -3.88 -22.87
N ARG A 119 1.05 -3.05 -21.84
CA ARG A 119 1.03 -1.58 -21.90
C ARG A 119 2.45 -0.99 -21.78
N GLY A 120 3.48 -1.83 -21.76
CA GLY A 120 4.88 -1.45 -21.68
C GLY A 120 5.41 -1.13 -20.27
N ASN A 121 4.58 -1.26 -19.23
CA ASN A 121 4.93 -0.96 -17.83
C ASN A 121 5.56 -2.17 -17.12
N PRO A 122 6.23 -2.00 -15.96
CA PRO A 122 6.77 -3.12 -15.20
C PRO A 122 5.72 -4.20 -14.90
N LEU A 123 5.99 -5.43 -15.31
CA LEU A 123 5.11 -6.58 -15.16
C LEU A 123 5.22 -7.17 -13.76
N ALA A 124 4.13 -7.07 -12.98
CA ALA A 124 3.99 -7.76 -11.72
C ALA A 124 3.50 -9.21 -11.93
N GLN A 125 4.03 -10.14 -11.15
CA GLN A 125 3.65 -11.55 -11.17
C GLN A 125 3.22 -12.03 -9.78
N PHE A 126 2.27 -12.96 -9.72
CA PHE A 126 1.89 -13.59 -8.46
C PHE A 126 3.02 -14.47 -7.96
N ALA A 127 3.50 -14.19 -6.75
CA ALA A 127 4.49 -14.99 -6.06
C ALA A 127 4.17 -15.05 -4.56
N GLN A 128 4.55 -16.14 -3.90
CA GLN A 128 4.55 -16.19 -2.45
C GLN A 128 5.86 -15.60 -1.94
N ILE A 129 5.83 -14.83 -0.85
CA ILE A 129 7.05 -14.28 -0.24
C ILE A 129 7.86 -15.44 0.34
N LYS A 130 8.93 -15.86 -0.36
CA LYS A 130 9.72 -17.08 -0.10
C LYS A 130 10.78 -16.91 1.00
N SER A 131 11.32 -15.71 1.22
CA SER A 131 12.46 -15.49 2.13
C SER A 131 12.51 -14.09 2.72
N GLY A 132 12.99 -14.01 3.96
CA GLY A 132 13.17 -12.80 4.76
C GLY A 132 12.55 -12.97 6.15
N SER A 133 13.20 -12.46 7.19
CA SER A 133 12.67 -12.35 8.57
C SER A 133 11.45 -11.41 8.68
N SER A 134 10.73 -11.19 7.58
CA SER A 134 9.54 -10.36 7.55
C SER A 134 8.37 -11.14 8.14
N ALA A 135 7.51 -10.44 8.84
CA ALA A 135 6.25 -10.98 9.35
C ALA A 135 5.27 -11.39 8.24
N PHE A 136 5.63 -11.11 6.98
CA PHE A 136 4.83 -11.32 5.79
C PHE A 136 5.29 -12.54 4.97
N GLN A 137 6.27 -13.29 5.48
CA GLN A 137 6.69 -14.55 4.86
C GLN A 137 5.48 -15.49 4.68
N GLY A 138 5.40 -16.11 3.51
CA GLY A 138 4.31 -17.02 3.17
C GLY A 138 2.99 -16.35 2.77
N MET A 139 2.96 -15.03 2.65
CA MET A 139 1.85 -14.29 2.04
C MET A 139 1.97 -14.31 0.50
N ASN A 140 0.83 -14.19 -0.17
CA ASN A 140 0.79 -13.99 -1.61
C ASN A 140 1.06 -12.51 -1.89
N ALA A 141 1.91 -12.23 -2.86
CA ALA A 141 2.29 -10.89 -3.26
C ALA A 141 2.32 -10.77 -4.79
N LEU A 142 2.16 -9.54 -5.25
CA LEU A 142 2.51 -9.15 -6.60
C LEU A 142 3.98 -8.72 -6.57
N GLU A 143 4.83 -9.52 -7.19
CA GLU A 143 6.26 -9.30 -7.24
C GLU A 143 6.67 -8.74 -8.59
N THR A 144 7.47 -7.67 -8.58
CA THR A 144 8.17 -7.15 -9.76
C THR A 144 9.66 -7.19 -9.51
N THR A 145 10.40 -7.87 -10.38
CA THR A 145 11.85 -7.98 -10.29
C THR A 145 12.53 -6.92 -11.17
N TYR A 146 13.47 -6.18 -10.58
CA TYR A 146 14.35 -5.24 -11.26
C TYR A 146 15.79 -5.75 -11.22
N THR A 147 16.44 -5.81 -12.37
CA THR A 147 17.87 -6.13 -12.49
C THR A 147 18.62 -4.87 -12.86
N MET A 148 19.38 -4.34 -11.90
CA MET A 148 20.25 -3.18 -12.08
C MET A 148 21.62 -3.68 -12.50
N THR A 149 22.16 -3.11 -13.58
CA THR A 149 23.50 -3.40 -14.08
C THR A 149 24.27 -2.10 -14.21
N VAL A 150 25.41 -2.03 -13.54
CA VAL A 150 26.33 -0.88 -13.58
C VAL A 150 27.72 -1.39 -13.90
N ALA A 151 28.29 -0.97 -15.02
CA ALA A 151 29.72 -1.11 -15.26
C ALA A 151 30.40 0.26 -15.21
N ALA A 152 31.48 0.37 -14.45
CA ALA A 152 32.30 1.57 -14.39
C ALA A 152 33.62 1.31 -15.06
N ARG A 153 34.04 2.26 -15.90
CA ARG A 153 35.27 2.20 -16.68
C ARG A 153 36.19 3.36 -16.32
N THR A 154 37.47 3.09 -16.09
CA THR A 154 38.47 4.12 -15.88
C THR A 154 38.99 4.67 -17.20
N VAL A 155 39.54 5.89 -17.19
CA VAL A 155 40.20 6.50 -18.37
C VAL A 155 41.33 5.65 -18.98
N THR A 156 41.95 4.79 -18.17
CA THR A 156 43.04 3.89 -18.58
C THR A 156 42.55 2.51 -19.03
N GLY A 157 41.24 2.24 -18.95
CA GLY A 157 40.62 1.02 -19.48
C GLY A 157 40.32 -0.07 -18.45
N GLY A 158 40.56 0.16 -17.15
CA GLY A 158 40.09 -0.72 -16.09
C GLY A 158 38.57 -0.72 -16.01
N GLU A 159 37.94 -1.88 -15.83
CA GLU A 159 36.49 -2.03 -15.81
C GLU A 159 36.04 -2.94 -14.67
N ALA A 160 34.95 -2.58 -14.02
CA ALA A 160 34.25 -3.43 -13.07
C ALA A 160 32.74 -3.36 -13.34
N LYS A 161 32.09 -4.52 -13.32
CA LYS A 161 30.65 -4.67 -13.54
C LYS A 161 29.99 -5.27 -12.31
N LEU A 162 28.97 -4.57 -11.81
CA LEU A 162 28.10 -5.03 -10.73
C LEU A 162 26.70 -5.27 -11.29
N VAL A 163 26.07 -6.34 -10.79
CA VAL A 163 24.68 -6.67 -11.06
C VAL A 163 23.97 -6.86 -9.73
N ARG A 164 22.84 -6.19 -9.54
CA ARG A 164 22.00 -6.31 -8.35
C ARG A 164 20.57 -6.58 -8.79
N THR A 165 19.95 -7.57 -8.15
CA THR A 165 18.53 -7.86 -8.34
C THR A 165 17.77 -7.40 -7.11
N THR A 166 16.75 -6.58 -7.33
CA THR A 166 15.81 -6.14 -6.29
C THR A 166 14.40 -6.54 -6.67
N GLN A 167 13.58 -6.79 -5.67
CA GLN A 167 12.19 -7.17 -5.84
C GLN A 167 11.32 -6.18 -5.08
N THR A 168 10.30 -5.66 -5.74
CA THR A 168 9.22 -4.96 -5.05
C THR A 168 8.05 -5.92 -4.85
N VAL A 169 7.46 -5.88 -3.67
CA VAL A 169 6.37 -6.77 -3.27
C VAL A 169 5.16 -5.95 -2.87
N GLY A 170 4.10 -6.03 -3.68
CA GLY A 170 2.78 -5.52 -3.34
C GLY A 170 2.01 -6.61 -2.60
N ILE A 171 1.80 -6.43 -1.30
CA ILE A 171 1.00 -7.35 -0.49
C ILE A 171 -0.47 -6.92 -0.59
N PRO A 172 -1.36 -7.71 -1.19
CA PRO A 172 -2.75 -7.32 -1.30
C PRO A 172 -3.45 -7.40 0.07
N LEU A 173 -4.14 -6.33 0.47
CA LEU A 173 -4.79 -6.26 1.78
C LEU A 173 -5.86 -7.36 1.99
N PHE A 174 -6.53 -7.78 0.92
CA PHE A 174 -7.63 -8.75 0.96
C PHE A 174 -7.23 -10.17 1.38
N GLN A 175 -5.94 -10.46 1.56
CA GLN A 175 -5.51 -11.73 2.16
C GLN A 175 -5.63 -11.72 3.70
N PHE A 176 -5.75 -10.54 4.31
CA PHE A 176 -6.11 -10.40 5.70
C PHE A 176 -7.63 -10.48 5.80
N GLY A 177 -8.11 -11.34 6.68
CA GLY A 177 -9.52 -11.30 7.02
C GLY A 177 -9.84 -10.09 7.88
N ILE A 178 -8.94 -9.76 8.82
CA ILE A 178 -9.04 -8.55 9.65
C ILE A 178 -7.67 -7.87 9.68
N TYR A 179 -7.66 -6.60 9.32
CA TYR A 179 -6.52 -5.68 9.46
C TYR A 179 -6.98 -4.43 10.22
N SER A 180 -6.16 -3.96 11.16
CA SER A 180 -6.37 -2.68 11.83
C SER A 180 -5.06 -1.91 11.95
N ASP A 181 -5.09 -0.61 11.64
CA ASP A 181 -3.93 0.27 11.88
C ASP A 181 -3.82 0.69 13.36
N THR A 182 -4.94 0.72 14.05
CA THR A 182 -5.00 0.98 15.49
C THR A 182 -5.13 -0.33 16.25
N ASP A 183 -5.15 -0.22 17.58
CA ASP A 183 -5.44 -1.34 18.48
C ASP A 183 -6.71 -2.09 18.05
N LEU A 184 -6.66 -3.41 18.17
CA LEU A 184 -7.73 -4.33 17.80
C LEU A 184 -8.12 -5.12 19.05
N SER A 185 -9.42 -5.26 19.30
CA SER A 185 -9.92 -6.04 20.43
C SER A 185 -10.96 -7.05 20.00
N PHE A 186 -10.83 -8.25 20.54
CA PHE A 186 -11.80 -9.33 20.39
C PHE A 186 -12.32 -9.71 21.76
N PHE A 187 -13.60 -9.45 21.96
CA PHE A 187 -14.39 -9.87 23.11
C PHE A 187 -15.72 -10.39 22.54
N PRO A 188 -15.77 -11.63 22.05
CA PRO A 188 -16.96 -12.14 21.38
C PRO A 188 -18.19 -12.04 22.28
N GLY A 189 -19.33 -11.64 21.71
CA GLY A 189 -20.64 -11.72 22.37
C GLY A 189 -21.26 -13.11 22.18
N PRO A 190 -21.43 -13.56 20.92
CA PRO A 190 -21.64 -14.96 20.56
C PRO A 190 -20.32 -15.65 20.19
N ASN A 191 -20.34 -16.99 20.09
CA ASN A 191 -19.25 -17.78 19.51
C ASN A 191 -18.71 -17.17 18.21
N PHE A 192 -17.42 -16.83 18.18
CA PHE A 192 -16.79 -16.18 17.04
C PHE A 192 -15.68 -17.07 16.47
N ASP A 193 -15.97 -17.68 15.32
CA ASP A 193 -15.06 -18.55 14.59
C ASP A 193 -14.53 -17.84 13.34
N PHE A 194 -13.26 -17.44 13.38
CA PHE A 194 -12.65 -16.64 12.34
C PHE A 194 -11.61 -17.40 11.52
N GLY A 195 -11.87 -17.50 10.21
CA GLY A 195 -11.03 -18.23 9.26
C GLY A 195 -9.86 -17.45 8.64
N GLY A 196 -9.90 -16.11 8.68
CA GLY A 196 -8.94 -15.25 7.99
C GLY A 196 -7.73 -14.85 8.85
N ARG A 197 -6.66 -14.38 8.20
CA ARG A 197 -5.49 -13.82 8.91
C ARG A 197 -5.89 -12.56 9.67
N VAL A 198 -5.32 -12.37 10.85
CA VAL A 198 -5.55 -11.20 11.71
C VAL A 198 -4.24 -10.44 11.90
N HIS A 199 -4.25 -9.15 11.63
CA HIS A 199 -3.12 -8.27 11.88
C HIS A 199 -3.55 -6.92 12.48
N THR A 200 -2.76 -6.40 13.41
CA THR A 200 -2.88 -5.01 13.87
C THR A 200 -1.52 -4.32 13.94
N ASN A 201 -1.44 -3.05 13.52
CA ASN A 201 -0.29 -2.18 13.75
C ASN A 201 -0.24 -1.66 15.22
N GLY A 202 -1.33 -1.81 15.95
CA GLY A 202 -1.44 -1.50 17.37
C GLY A 202 -1.28 -2.71 18.28
N ASN A 203 -1.91 -2.63 19.46
CA ASN A 203 -2.04 -3.72 20.42
C ASN A 203 -3.23 -4.61 20.04
N LEU A 204 -3.13 -5.90 20.35
CA LEU A 204 -4.18 -6.87 20.17
C LEU A 204 -4.70 -7.36 21.53
N PHE A 205 -5.94 -7.05 21.85
CA PHE A 205 -6.62 -7.53 23.06
C PHE A 205 -7.47 -8.74 22.72
N LEU A 206 -7.20 -9.87 23.36
CA LEU A 206 -7.89 -11.12 23.10
C LEU A 206 -8.58 -11.58 24.37
N ASP A 207 -9.88 -11.81 24.26
CA ASP A 207 -10.67 -12.32 25.36
C ASP A 207 -11.69 -13.36 24.91
N SER A 208 -12.07 -14.25 25.82
CA SER A 208 -13.03 -15.33 25.56
C SER A 208 -13.59 -15.88 26.87
N GLY A 209 -14.85 -16.31 26.86
CA GLY A 209 -15.49 -17.00 27.98
C GLY A 209 -15.50 -18.53 27.88
N GLY A 210 -14.97 -19.14 26.82
CA GLY A 210 -15.00 -20.59 26.63
C GLY A 210 -13.73 -21.31 27.15
N PRO A 211 -13.85 -22.59 27.55
CA PRO A 211 -12.73 -23.35 28.11
C PRO A 211 -11.70 -23.73 27.05
N ALA A 212 -10.49 -24.10 27.49
CA ALA A 212 -9.46 -24.64 26.62
C ALA A 212 -9.94 -25.90 25.88
N GLY A 213 -9.72 -25.95 24.57
CA GLY A 213 -10.14 -27.03 23.69
C GLY A 213 -11.64 -27.00 23.35
N ALA A 214 -12.35 -25.89 23.58
CA ALA A 214 -13.74 -25.76 23.20
C ALA A 214 -13.95 -26.03 21.69
N THR A 215 -14.93 -26.87 21.38
CA THR A 215 -15.34 -27.18 20.01
C THR A 215 -16.51 -26.29 19.59
N PRO A 216 -16.72 -26.03 18.28
CA PRO A 216 -17.85 -25.21 17.80
C PRO A 216 -19.25 -25.70 18.21
N THR A 217 -19.34 -26.95 18.67
CA THR A 217 -20.56 -27.59 19.20
C THR A 217 -20.91 -27.22 20.64
N GLN A 218 -20.01 -26.58 21.41
CA GLN A 218 -20.33 -26.08 22.74
C GLN A 218 -21.06 -24.73 22.66
N THR A 219 -22.36 -24.75 22.98
CA THR A 219 -23.27 -23.59 22.85
C THR A 219 -23.48 -22.79 24.14
N SER A 220 -23.00 -23.29 25.30
CA SER A 220 -23.20 -22.63 26.61
C SER A 220 -22.07 -21.67 27.01
N THR A 221 -21.05 -21.51 26.17
CA THR A 221 -19.88 -20.65 26.44
C THR A 221 -19.60 -19.76 25.24
N VAL A 222 -18.93 -18.64 25.46
CA VAL A 222 -18.60 -17.67 24.40
C VAL A 222 -17.14 -17.83 24.00
N GLN A 223 -16.89 -18.53 22.91
CA GLN A 223 -15.56 -18.92 22.48
C GLN A 223 -15.04 -18.07 21.31
N LEU A 224 -13.74 -17.76 21.33
CA LEU A 224 -12.99 -17.15 20.24
C LEU A 224 -12.10 -18.20 19.56
N TRP A 225 -12.27 -18.42 18.27
CA TRP A 225 -11.36 -19.23 17.44
C TRP A 225 -10.72 -18.37 16.35
N LEU A 226 -9.39 -18.39 16.28
CA LEU A 226 -8.59 -17.75 15.24
C LEU A 226 -7.86 -18.84 14.45
N ARG A 227 -8.45 -19.25 13.32
CA ARG A 227 -8.00 -20.41 12.53
C ARG A 227 -6.85 -20.13 11.58
N SER A 228 -6.44 -18.87 11.45
CA SER A 228 -5.36 -18.40 10.61
C SER A 228 -4.34 -17.57 11.43
N PRO A 229 -3.14 -17.31 10.90
CA PRO A 229 -2.11 -16.55 11.60
C PRO A 229 -2.59 -15.20 12.16
N VAL A 230 -2.19 -14.93 13.40
CA VAL A 230 -2.50 -13.76 14.21
C VAL A 230 -1.21 -13.02 14.54
N THR A 231 -1.16 -11.73 14.22
CA THR A 231 0.05 -10.92 14.41
C THR A 231 -0.30 -9.52 14.93
N ALA A 232 0.56 -8.98 15.79
CA ALA A 232 0.44 -7.61 16.29
C ALA A 232 1.80 -6.91 16.25
N SER A 233 1.83 -5.66 15.80
CA SER A 233 3.08 -4.91 15.72
C SER A 233 3.55 -4.40 17.09
N LYS A 234 2.61 -4.21 18.02
CA LYS A 234 2.90 -3.97 19.44
C LYS A 234 2.68 -5.26 20.23
N ASP A 235 1.85 -5.20 21.28
CA ASP A 235 1.64 -6.27 22.23
C ASP A 235 0.37 -7.08 21.97
N ILE A 236 0.38 -8.33 22.42
CA ILE A 236 -0.79 -9.20 22.47
C ILE A 236 -1.15 -9.41 23.94
N LEU A 237 -2.36 -9.04 24.32
CA LEU A 237 -2.83 -9.03 25.69
C LEU A 237 -3.96 -10.05 25.90
N ARG A 238 -3.86 -10.78 27.01
CA ARG A 238 -4.88 -11.73 27.48
C ARG A 238 -5.51 -11.33 28.81
N ASP A 239 -4.81 -10.52 29.59
CA ASP A 239 -5.16 -10.24 30.98
C ASP A 239 -5.83 -8.86 31.16
N CYS A 240 -6.25 -8.24 30.05
CA CYS A 240 -7.06 -7.03 30.08
C CYS A 240 -7.83 -6.79 28.79
N LEU A 241 -8.88 -6.01 28.93
CA LEU A 241 -9.65 -5.45 27.84
C LEU A 241 -8.99 -4.19 27.27
N SER A 242 -9.44 -3.73 26.10
CA SER A 242 -8.87 -2.56 25.41
C SER A 242 -9.05 -1.23 26.15
N ASN A 243 -9.94 -1.17 27.13
CA ASN A 243 -10.10 -0.03 28.05
C ASN A 243 -9.18 -0.17 29.29
N SER A 244 -8.19 -1.06 29.24
CA SER A 244 -7.25 -1.37 30.33
C SER A 244 -7.90 -1.92 31.59
N ASN A 245 -9.16 -2.37 31.55
CA ASN A 245 -9.73 -3.12 32.65
C ASN A 245 -9.07 -4.51 32.73
N PRO A 246 -8.51 -4.91 33.88
CA PRO A 246 -7.92 -6.24 34.05
C PRO A 246 -8.97 -7.35 33.91
N GLU A 247 -8.55 -8.47 33.35
CA GLU A 247 -9.33 -9.70 33.24
C GLU A 247 -8.56 -10.86 33.89
N SER A 248 -9.28 -11.88 34.35
CA SER A 248 -8.66 -13.01 35.06
C SER A 248 -9.51 -14.28 34.93
N ALA A 249 -8.96 -15.41 35.37
CA ALA A 249 -9.66 -16.69 35.39
C ALA A 249 -10.95 -16.71 36.26
N THR A 250 -11.19 -15.69 37.08
CA THR A 250 -12.42 -15.51 37.87
C THR A 250 -13.25 -14.31 37.42
N GLY A 251 -12.89 -13.67 36.30
CA GLY A 251 -13.55 -12.49 35.78
C GLY A 251 -14.75 -12.79 34.90
N ARG A 252 -15.13 -11.84 34.05
CA ARG A 252 -16.31 -11.95 33.17
C ARG A 252 -16.05 -12.83 31.95
N HIS A 253 -14.79 -13.01 31.60
CA HIS A 253 -14.36 -13.79 30.45
C HIS A 253 -13.23 -14.74 30.88
N PRO A 254 -13.54 -15.74 31.72
CA PRO A 254 -12.52 -16.58 32.37
C PRO A 254 -11.88 -17.62 31.42
N GLY A 255 -12.21 -17.57 30.14
CA GLY A 255 -11.86 -18.59 29.16
C GLY A 255 -10.49 -18.41 28.52
N SER A 256 -10.23 -19.25 27.51
CA SER A 256 -9.04 -19.22 26.68
C SER A 256 -9.38 -18.96 25.23
N VAL A 257 -8.45 -18.34 24.50
CA VAL A 257 -8.62 -18.06 23.07
C VAL A 257 -7.97 -19.17 22.26
N GLU A 258 -8.68 -19.78 21.33
CA GLU A 258 -8.16 -20.89 20.54
C GLU A 258 -7.51 -20.36 19.26
N ILE A 259 -6.21 -20.60 19.10
CA ILE A 259 -5.42 -20.10 17.96
C ILE A 259 -4.78 -21.27 17.20
N THR A 260 -4.76 -21.17 15.88
CA THR A 260 -4.15 -22.19 15.02
C THR A 260 -2.65 -22.37 15.28
N THR A 261 -2.18 -23.60 15.10
CA THR A 261 -0.77 -23.99 15.05
C THR A 261 -0.33 -24.41 13.64
N GLY A 262 -1.23 -24.26 12.64
CA GLY A 262 -1.03 -24.66 11.25
C GLY A 262 -1.72 -25.97 10.85
N GLY A 263 -2.21 -26.74 11.83
CA GLY A 263 -3.00 -27.96 11.60
C GLY A 263 -3.93 -28.35 12.76
N SER A 264 -3.80 -27.70 13.92
CA SER A 264 -4.68 -27.87 15.08
C SER A 264 -4.82 -26.55 15.83
N LEU A 265 -5.82 -26.45 16.71
CA LEU A 265 -6.01 -25.29 17.58
C LEU A 265 -5.31 -25.52 18.92
N ARG A 266 -4.85 -24.43 19.54
CA ARG A 266 -4.24 -24.41 20.85
C ARG A 266 -4.80 -23.24 21.66
N ALA A 267 -5.15 -23.53 22.91
CA ALA A 267 -5.62 -22.54 23.87
C ALA A 267 -4.51 -21.55 24.25
N LEU A 268 -4.84 -20.26 24.21
CA LEU A 268 -4.09 -19.14 24.78
C LEU A 268 -4.82 -18.66 26.03
N GLY A 269 -4.30 -19.03 27.20
CA GLY A 269 -4.85 -18.68 28.51
C GLY A 269 -4.35 -17.35 29.06
N PHE A 270 -4.73 -17.05 30.31
CA PHE A 270 -4.21 -15.91 31.07
C PHE A 270 -2.72 -16.05 31.37
N GLY A 271 -2.01 -14.92 31.53
CA GLY A 271 -0.57 -14.85 31.73
C GLY A 271 0.25 -15.27 30.50
N GLN A 272 -0.41 -15.54 29.38
CA GLN A 272 0.22 -15.95 28.12
C GLN A 272 0.27 -14.84 27.07
N GLY A 273 0.05 -13.58 27.46
CA GLY A 273 0.28 -12.41 26.60
C GLY A 273 1.78 -12.08 26.43
N SER A 274 2.09 -11.13 25.54
CA SER A 274 3.46 -10.62 25.35
C SER A 274 3.92 -9.72 26.51
N LEU A 275 2.97 -9.16 27.26
CA LEU A 275 3.20 -8.48 28.53
C LEU A 275 2.76 -9.38 29.71
N ASN A 276 3.28 -9.09 30.91
CA ASN A 276 2.98 -9.86 32.11
C ASN A 276 1.51 -9.76 32.54
N SER A 277 0.81 -8.69 32.16
CA SER A 277 -0.61 -8.49 32.42
C SER A 277 -1.15 -7.41 31.46
N CYS A 278 -1.65 -6.28 31.97
CA CYS A 278 -2.21 -5.19 31.19
C CYS A 278 -1.12 -4.30 30.54
N LEU A 279 -1.57 -3.34 29.72
CA LEU A 279 -0.71 -2.25 29.22
C LEU A 279 0.01 -1.55 30.38
N GLY A 280 1.30 -1.28 30.18
CA GLY A 280 2.17 -0.68 31.20
C GLY A 280 2.85 -1.69 32.13
N SER A 281 2.48 -2.97 32.07
CA SER A 281 3.26 -4.04 32.70
C SER A 281 4.55 -4.35 31.91
N GLY A 282 5.54 -4.96 32.57
CA GLY A 282 6.77 -5.38 31.91
C GLY A 282 6.52 -6.51 30.89
N SER A 283 7.46 -6.69 29.97
CA SER A 283 7.42 -7.79 28.99
C SER A 283 7.39 -9.16 29.68
N ASN A 284 6.64 -10.09 29.10
CA ASN A 284 6.59 -11.47 29.56
C ASN A 284 7.83 -12.23 29.11
N GLY A 285 8.69 -12.60 30.07
CA GLY A 285 9.92 -13.35 29.79
C GLY A 285 9.69 -14.72 29.12
N SER A 286 8.50 -15.30 29.26
CA SER A 286 8.13 -16.58 28.66
C SER A 286 7.54 -16.44 27.25
N TRP A 287 7.31 -15.23 26.75
CA TRP A 287 6.61 -14.98 25.49
C TRP A 287 7.25 -15.67 24.28
N SER A 288 8.58 -15.71 24.20
CA SER A 288 9.30 -16.38 23.10
C SER A 288 8.94 -17.87 23.01
N SER A 289 8.86 -18.54 24.16
CA SER A 289 8.49 -19.96 24.25
C SER A 289 6.99 -20.16 23.98
N ILE A 290 6.14 -19.25 24.45
CA ILE A 290 4.69 -19.26 24.19
C ILE A 290 4.41 -19.09 22.70
N SER A 291 4.95 -18.05 22.07
CA SER A 291 4.80 -17.77 20.64
C SER A 291 5.32 -18.90 19.75
N ALA A 292 6.50 -19.47 20.09
CA ALA A 292 7.06 -20.62 19.38
C ALA A 292 6.12 -21.84 19.41
N ALA A 293 5.36 -22.00 20.50
CA ALA A 293 4.39 -23.07 20.70
C ALA A 293 3.19 -23.02 19.72
N TYR A 294 3.01 -21.91 19.00
CA TYR A 294 2.03 -21.73 17.92
C TYR A 294 2.64 -21.89 16.51
N ASN A 295 3.87 -22.39 16.39
CA ASN A 295 4.55 -22.62 15.11
C ASN A 295 4.58 -21.36 14.21
N GLY A 296 4.76 -20.19 14.84
CA GLY A 296 4.80 -18.90 14.15
C GLY A 296 3.44 -18.31 13.76
N ASN A 297 2.32 -18.93 14.14
CA ASN A 297 0.96 -18.41 13.88
C ASN A 297 0.50 -17.36 14.91
N LEU A 298 1.25 -17.14 15.99
CA LEU A 298 0.99 -16.08 16.98
C LEU A 298 2.28 -15.28 17.20
N ARG A 299 2.34 -14.01 16.79
CA ARG A 299 3.54 -13.16 16.91
C ARG A 299 3.20 -11.74 17.34
N SER A 300 3.91 -11.22 18.34
CA SER A 300 3.89 -9.79 18.72
C SER A 300 5.20 -9.12 18.27
N GLY A 301 5.26 -7.78 18.30
CA GLY A 301 6.45 -7.03 17.91
C GLY A 301 6.85 -7.18 16.44
N VAL A 302 5.89 -7.53 15.58
CA VAL A 302 6.16 -7.62 14.14
C VAL A 302 6.28 -6.24 13.49
N LYS A 303 6.93 -6.15 12.32
CA LYS A 303 6.95 -4.88 11.57
C LYS A 303 5.53 -4.47 11.18
N PRO A 304 5.16 -3.18 11.35
CA PRO A 304 3.84 -2.70 10.95
C PRO A 304 3.64 -2.82 9.45
N LEU A 305 2.43 -3.20 9.06
CA LEU A 305 1.98 -3.17 7.68
C LEU A 305 1.41 -1.79 7.39
N ASN A 306 2.23 -0.92 6.80
CA ASN A 306 1.78 0.41 6.39
C ASN A 306 1.07 0.31 5.03
N LEU A 307 -0.17 0.79 4.97
CA LEU A 307 -0.90 0.90 3.71
C LEU A 307 -0.24 1.94 2.80
N THR A 308 -0.26 1.68 1.50
CA THR A 308 0.32 2.55 0.47
C THR A 308 -0.14 4.00 0.61
N ILE A 309 -1.43 4.24 0.88
CA ILE A 309 -1.97 5.58 1.05
C ILE A 309 -1.26 6.38 2.16
N VAL A 310 -0.86 5.73 3.26
CA VAL A 310 -0.15 6.36 4.39
C VAL A 310 1.29 6.69 4.03
N LEU A 311 1.95 5.77 3.31
CA LEU A 311 3.31 5.97 2.81
C LEU A 311 3.37 7.16 1.84
N LEU A 312 2.44 7.20 0.88
CA LEU A 312 2.40 8.25 -0.15
C LEU A 312 2.02 9.63 0.39
N GLY A 313 1.22 9.69 1.45
CA GLY A 313 0.90 10.98 2.09
C GLY A 313 1.93 11.45 3.11
N ASN A 314 3.08 10.78 3.20
CA ASN A 314 4.22 11.16 4.06
C ASN A 314 3.79 11.45 5.52
N GLY A 315 2.91 10.61 6.08
CA GLY A 315 2.38 10.75 7.44
C GLY A 315 1.21 11.73 7.60
N SER A 316 0.82 12.46 6.54
CA SER A 316 -0.36 13.35 6.58
C SER A 316 -1.67 12.62 6.25
N SER A 317 -1.59 11.50 5.54
CA SER A 317 -2.73 10.64 5.23
C SER A 317 -2.86 9.49 6.24
N LYS A 318 -4.10 9.01 6.38
CA LYS A 318 -4.47 7.89 7.26
C LYS A 318 -5.09 6.78 6.42
N PRO A 319 -5.10 5.53 6.91
CA PRO A 319 -5.78 4.41 6.25
C PRO A 319 -7.22 4.71 5.83
N ILE A 320 -7.97 5.43 6.69
CA ILE A 320 -9.36 5.80 6.45
C ILE A 320 -9.53 6.73 5.23
N ASP A 321 -8.47 7.43 4.82
CA ASP A 321 -8.52 8.32 3.68
C ASP A 321 -8.73 7.55 2.36
N MET A 322 -8.46 6.24 2.33
CA MET A 322 -8.76 5.39 1.17
C MET A 322 -10.26 5.38 0.82
N LEU A 323 -11.11 5.50 1.85
CA LEU A 323 -12.57 5.50 1.73
C LEU A 323 -13.18 6.90 1.74
N ARG A 324 -12.45 7.90 2.24
CA ARG A 324 -12.96 9.28 2.30
C ARG A 324 -12.89 9.93 0.93
N ARG A 325 -13.87 10.79 0.68
CA ARG A 325 -13.86 11.72 -0.46
C ARG A 325 -12.57 12.58 -0.42
N PRO A 326 -11.91 12.82 -1.56
CA PRO A 326 -10.74 13.70 -1.62
C PRO A 326 -11.11 15.15 -1.29
N LEU A 327 -10.10 15.94 -0.96
CA LEU A 327 -10.21 17.39 -0.88
C LEU A 327 -10.03 18.01 -2.27
N GLY A 328 -10.61 19.19 -2.51
CA GLY A 328 -10.37 19.92 -3.76
C GLY A 328 -8.89 20.27 -3.95
N GLY A 329 -8.34 20.00 -5.13
CA GLY A 329 -6.93 20.27 -5.46
C GLY A 329 -5.94 19.20 -4.97
N GLU A 330 -6.41 18.09 -4.40
CA GLU A 330 -5.55 16.98 -3.97
C GLU A 330 -4.73 16.39 -5.13
N ARG A 331 -5.23 16.44 -6.37
CA ARG A 331 -4.48 15.99 -7.55
C ARG A 331 -3.17 16.75 -7.75
N ALA A 332 -3.18 18.05 -7.47
CA ALA A 332 -1.99 18.88 -7.57
C ALA A 332 -1.09 18.73 -6.34
N ALA A 333 -1.69 18.65 -5.15
CA ALA A 333 -0.94 18.56 -3.89
C ALA A 333 -0.29 17.18 -3.67
N ASN A 334 -1.06 16.10 -3.85
CA ASN A 334 -0.67 14.72 -3.55
C ASN A 334 -1.32 13.73 -4.54
N PRO A 335 -0.88 13.68 -5.82
CA PRO A 335 -1.47 12.80 -6.83
C PRO A 335 -1.41 11.31 -6.45
N GLY A 336 -0.37 10.89 -5.71
CA GLY A 336 -0.24 9.51 -5.23
C GLY A 336 -1.34 9.12 -4.23
N VAL A 337 -1.65 9.99 -3.27
CA VAL A 337 -2.73 9.76 -2.29
C VAL A 337 -4.08 9.68 -3.00
N LEU A 338 -4.34 10.61 -3.93
CA LEU A 338 -5.59 10.61 -4.72
C LEU A 338 -5.76 9.31 -5.51
N GLY A 339 -4.67 8.77 -6.10
CA GLY A 339 -4.70 7.52 -6.85
C GLY A 339 -5.03 6.28 -6.00
N GLU A 340 -4.73 6.32 -4.70
CA GLU A 340 -5.04 5.23 -3.76
C GLU A 340 -6.46 5.28 -3.23
N ARG A 341 -7.18 6.40 -3.37
CA ARG A 341 -8.56 6.49 -2.91
C ARG A 341 -9.48 5.69 -3.82
N TYR A 342 -10.42 4.94 -3.24
CA TYR A 342 -11.47 4.28 -4.03
C TYR A 342 -12.32 5.26 -4.84
N PHE A 343 -12.39 6.53 -4.40
CA PHE A 343 -12.99 7.60 -5.16
C PHE A 343 -12.41 7.74 -6.58
N SER A 344 -11.11 7.54 -6.78
CA SER A 344 -10.47 7.70 -8.10
C SER A 344 -10.47 6.41 -8.92
N GLN A 345 -10.59 5.27 -8.23
CA GLN A 345 -10.57 3.93 -8.82
C GLN A 345 -11.96 3.40 -9.19
N ALA A 346 -13.02 3.94 -8.61
CA ALA A 346 -14.39 3.49 -8.86
C ALA A 346 -14.84 3.78 -10.29
N SER A 347 -15.37 2.76 -10.98
CA SER A 347 -15.93 2.90 -12.33
C SER A 347 -17.25 3.67 -12.36
N LEU A 348 -18.00 3.68 -11.25
CA LEU A 348 -19.22 4.45 -11.05
C LEU A 348 -19.18 5.11 -9.68
N ARG A 349 -19.52 6.41 -9.62
CA ARG A 349 -19.50 7.19 -8.38
C ARG A 349 -20.81 7.93 -8.22
N ILE A 350 -21.44 7.76 -7.06
CA ILE A 350 -22.63 8.51 -6.66
C ILE A 350 -22.19 9.51 -5.59
N LEU A 351 -22.25 10.79 -5.93
CA LEU A 351 -21.82 11.90 -5.09
C LEU A 351 -23.06 12.64 -4.61
N LEU A 352 -23.13 12.84 -3.29
CA LEU A 352 -24.17 13.62 -2.62
C LEU A 352 -23.51 14.71 -1.80
N SER A 353 -23.99 15.95 -1.91
CA SER A 353 -23.53 17.06 -1.08
C SER A 353 -24.59 18.13 -0.93
N ASP A 354 -24.57 18.87 0.18
CA ASP A 354 -25.53 19.95 0.41
C ASP A 354 -25.30 21.14 -0.54
N ASN A 355 -24.03 21.40 -0.91
CA ASN A 355 -23.65 22.44 -1.85
C ASN A 355 -23.09 21.84 -3.16
N ALA A 356 -23.48 22.40 -4.30
CA ALA A 356 -22.97 22.00 -5.61
C ALA A 356 -21.43 22.15 -5.70
N ALA A 357 -20.88 23.19 -5.06
CA ALA A 357 -19.45 23.48 -5.08
C ALA A 357 -18.59 22.36 -4.48
N ASP A 358 -19.11 21.62 -3.49
CA ASP A 358 -18.40 20.50 -2.85
C ASP A 358 -18.24 19.29 -3.77
N ILE A 359 -19.01 19.23 -4.85
CA ILE A 359 -18.90 18.21 -5.90
C ILE A 359 -18.05 18.75 -7.05
N THR A 360 -18.33 19.97 -7.53
CA THR A 360 -17.63 20.53 -8.70
C THR A 360 -16.20 20.97 -8.39
N GLY A 361 -15.87 21.22 -7.12
CA GLY A 361 -14.51 21.53 -6.66
C GLY A 361 -13.62 20.31 -6.46
N LEU A 362 -14.16 19.09 -6.60
CA LEU A 362 -13.38 17.86 -6.49
C LEU A 362 -12.59 17.62 -7.76
N ASP A 363 -11.39 17.11 -7.59
CA ASP A 363 -10.66 16.53 -8.70
C ASP A 363 -11.42 15.32 -9.27
N CYS A 364 -11.20 15.06 -10.56
CA CYS A 364 -11.61 13.83 -11.21
C CYS A 364 -13.13 13.64 -11.31
N VAL A 365 -13.92 14.70 -11.21
CA VAL A 365 -15.36 14.72 -11.49
C VAL A 365 -15.58 15.33 -12.88
N SER A 366 -16.63 14.92 -13.58
CA SER A 366 -16.99 15.52 -14.86
C SER A 366 -17.39 16.99 -14.71
N GLY A 367 -17.29 17.80 -15.76
CA GLY A 367 -17.49 19.26 -15.68
C GLY A 367 -18.94 19.75 -15.61
N THR A 368 -19.93 18.87 -15.75
CA THR A 368 -21.36 19.23 -15.70
C THR A 368 -21.81 19.61 -14.29
N ALA A 369 -22.81 20.48 -14.18
CA ALA A 369 -23.39 20.83 -12.88
C ALA A 369 -24.14 19.63 -12.27
N PRO A 370 -24.03 19.42 -10.94
CA PRO A 370 -24.78 18.36 -10.26
C PRO A 370 -26.29 18.66 -10.25
N PHE A 371 -27.11 17.62 -10.13
CA PHE A 371 -28.56 17.72 -10.15
C PHE A 371 -29.09 18.13 -8.77
N ASN A 372 -29.90 19.20 -8.69
CA ASN A 372 -30.52 19.65 -7.46
C ASN A 372 -31.73 18.78 -7.10
N LEU A 373 -31.67 18.05 -5.98
CA LEU A 373 -32.75 17.15 -5.55
C LEU A 373 -34.03 17.92 -5.16
N ALA A 374 -33.91 19.18 -4.74
CA ALA A 374 -35.05 20.03 -4.43
C ALA A 374 -35.97 20.25 -5.64
N ASP A 375 -35.45 20.16 -6.86
CA ASP A 375 -36.24 20.31 -8.08
C ASP A 375 -37.27 19.17 -8.27
N LEU A 376 -37.08 18.03 -7.58
CA LEU A 376 -37.98 16.87 -7.59
C LEU A 376 -38.97 16.86 -6.44
N ALA A 377 -38.78 17.71 -5.43
CA ALA A 377 -39.67 17.84 -4.27
C ALA A 377 -40.86 18.78 -4.56
N LEU A 378 -41.40 18.67 -5.77
CA LEU A 378 -42.58 19.37 -6.27
C LEU A 378 -43.48 18.35 -6.98
N PRO A 379 -44.81 18.57 -7.08
CA PRO A 379 -45.66 17.75 -7.93
C PRO A 379 -45.08 17.63 -9.34
N VAL A 380 -45.14 16.43 -9.94
CA VAL A 380 -44.53 16.11 -11.25
C VAL A 380 -44.98 17.06 -12.38
N GLY A 381 -46.18 17.62 -12.28
CA GLY A 381 -46.70 18.64 -13.22
C GLY A 381 -45.91 19.96 -13.19
N ASN A 382 -45.23 20.23 -12.07
CA ASN A 382 -44.58 21.50 -11.76
C ASN A 382 -43.04 21.41 -11.79
N TRP A 383 -42.47 20.29 -12.26
CA TRP A 383 -41.04 20.17 -12.56
C TRP A 383 -40.67 21.10 -13.73
N SER A 384 -40.38 22.36 -13.43
CA SER A 384 -40.22 23.44 -14.42
C SER A 384 -38.77 23.83 -14.69
N THR A 385 -37.82 23.38 -13.87
CA THR A 385 -36.39 23.61 -14.13
C THR A 385 -35.97 22.84 -15.38
N ALA A 386 -34.98 23.34 -16.12
CA ALA A 386 -34.49 22.67 -17.33
C ALA A 386 -34.01 21.24 -17.03
N ASN A 387 -33.40 21.02 -15.86
CA ASN A 387 -32.93 19.71 -15.42
C ASN A 387 -34.08 18.76 -15.08
N ALA A 388 -35.09 19.22 -14.32
CA ALA A 388 -36.24 18.39 -13.96
C ALA A 388 -37.14 18.09 -15.17
N THR A 389 -37.32 19.04 -16.09
CA THR A 389 -38.04 18.84 -17.35
C THR A 389 -37.35 17.80 -18.23
N ALA A 390 -36.03 17.89 -18.37
CA ALA A 390 -35.24 16.91 -19.11
C ALA A 390 -35.32 15.51 -18.47
N LEU A 391 -35.25 15.43 -17.14
CA LEU A 391 -35.39 14.16 -16.42
C LEU A 391 -36.79 13.56 -16.60
N LYS A 392 -37.86 14.37 -16.54
CA LYS A 392 -39.24 13.93 -16.80
C LYS A 392 -39.39 13.29 -18.18
N ALA A 393 -38.82 13.93 -19.21
CA ALA A 393 -38.83 13.39 -20.56
C ALA A 393 -38.08 12.05 -20.64
N ALA A 394 -36.90 11.96 -20.00
CA ALA A 394 -36.10 10.74 -19.95
C ALA A 394 -36.83 9.60 -19.21
N MET A 395 -37.43 9.87 -18.04
CA MET A 395 -38.22 8.89 -17.29
C MET A 395 -39.43 8.39 -18.08
N THR A 396 -40.10 9.29 -18.81
CA THR A 396 -41.23 8.92 -19.68
C THR A 396 -40.77 8.01 -20.82
N ALA A 397 -39.63 8.32 -21.45
CA ALA A 397 -39.04 7.47 -22.48
C ALA A 397 -38.59 6.11 -21.95
N ALA A 398 -38.11 6.05 -20.70
CA ALA A 398 -37.71 4.81 -20.02
C ALA A 398 -38.91 3.97 -19.51
N GLY A 399 -40.14 4.50 -19.57
CA GLY A 399 -41.33 3.82 -19.02
C GLY A 399 -41.41 3.83 -17.49
N THR A 400 -40.65 4.69 -16.83
CA THR A 400 -40.58 4.80 -15.37
C THR A 400 -41.74 5.62 -14.82
N THR A 401 -42.36 5.17 -13.73
CA THR A 401 -43.39 5.94 -13.03
C THR A 401 -42.79 7.22 -12.43
N LEU A 402 -43.37 8.37 -12.79
CA LEU A 402 -42.95 9.68 -12.27
C LEU A 402 -43.46 9.85 -10.84
N LEU A 403 -42.55 9.89 -9.87
CA LEU A 403 -42.88 10.08 -8.46
C LEU A 403 -42.07 11.26 -7.90
N PRO A 404 -42.69 12.26 -7.27
CA PRO A 404 -41.95 13.36 -6.65
C PRO A 404 -41.22 12.89 -5.39
N LEU A 405 -40.14 13.57 -5.03
CA LEU A 405 -39.50 13.41 -3.72
C LEU A 405 -40.36 14.03 -2.63
N ALA A 406 -40.17 13.56 -1.39
CA ALA A 406 -40.92 14.06 -0.24
C ALA A 406 -40.63 15.55 0.02
N ALA A 407 -41.70 16.32 0.22
CA ALA A 407 -41.68 17.72 0.65
C ALA A 407 -42.46 17.87 1.97
N SER A 408 -42.10 18.87 2.77
CA SER A 408 -42.78 19.21 4.01
C SER A 408 -44.17 19.74 3.68
N GLY A 409 -45.19 19.29 4.40
CA GLY A 409 -46.59 19.57 4.05
C GLY A 409 -47.04 20.99 4.38
N ALA A 410 -46.60 22.01 3.63
CA ALA A 410 -47.12 23.36 3.79
C ALA A 410 -47.47 24.01 2.45
N ALA A 411 -48.75 24.00 2.06
CA ALA A 411 -49.56 25.23 1.97
C ALA A 411 -51.04 24.95 1.66
N GLY A 412 -51.93 25.54 2.47
CA GLY A 412 -53.10 26.30 2.04
C GLY A 412 -54.18 25.63 1.17
N GLN A 413 -55.37 25.48 1.78
CA GLN A 413 -56.71 25.24 1.21
C GLN A 413 -57.03 23.85 0.66
N THR A 414 -56.07 22.96 0.40
CA THR A 414 -56.40 21.56 0.06
C THR A 414 -55.41 20.59 0.66
N VAL A 415 -55.30 20.60 1.99
CA VAL A 415 -54.87 19.41 2.71
C VAL A 415 -55.85 18.32 2.31
N ALA A 416 -55.40 17.23 1.68
CA ALA A 416 -56.23 16.04 1.54
C ALA A 416 -56.81 15.73 2.91
N ALA A 417 -58.15 15.74 3.04
CA ALA A 417 -58.83 15.58 4.31
C ALA A 417 -58.30 14.33 5.04
N GLY A 418 -57.48 14.53 6.07
CA GLY A 418 -56.87 13.41 6.81
C GLY A 418 -55.48 13.63 7.42
N TYR A 419 -54.74 14.69 7.11
CA TYR A 419 -53.40 14.88 7.70
C TYR A 419 -53.44 15.63 9.05
N ASN A 420 -53.01 14.99 10.13
CA ASN A 420 -53.02 15.49 11.51
C ASN A 420 -51.67 16.15 11.87
N SER A 421 -51.73 17.28 12.59
CA SER A 421 -50.56 18.07 12.93
C SER A 421 -49.69 17.51 14.07
N ALA A 422 -50.12 16.40 14.66
CA ALA A 422 -49.43 15.70 15.74
C ALA A 422 -48.34 14.71 15.27
N ASP A 423 -48.19 14.45 13.96
CA ASP A 423 -47.42 13.30 13.45
C ASP A 423 -45.93 13.58 13.09
N GLY A 424 -45.38 14.73 13.49
CA GLY A 424 -43.92 14.95 13.50
C GLY A 424 -43.26 15.45 12.19
N TYR A 425 -42.16 16.20 12.38
CA TYR A 425 -41.31 16.92 11.40
C TYR A 425 -41.99 17.99 10.52
N TRP A 426 -42.19 19.15 11.15
CA TRP A 426 -42.56 20.41 10.52
C TRP A 426 -41.32 21.22 10.13
N GLN A 427 -41.18 21.60 8.85
CA GLN A 427 -40.36 22.74 8.48
C GLN A 427 -41.27 23.83 7.94
N VAL A 428 -41.30 24.96 8.64
CA VAL A 428 -41.97 26.17 8.18
C VAL A 428 -41.23 26.67 6.94
N GLY A 429 -41.96 27.02 5.88
CA GLY A 429 -41.38 27.76 4.74
C GLY A 429 -40.59 28.98 5.24
N PRO A 430 -39.54 29.42 4.53
CA PRO A 430 -38.63 30.46 4.99
C PRO A 430 -39.42 31.70 5.49
N THR A 431 -39.30 31.98 6.79
CA THR A 431 -39.90 33.16 7.43
C THR A 431 -39.30 34.41 6.82
N GLY A 432 -40.14 35.26 6.20
CA GLY A 432 -39.72 36.51 5.54
C GLY A 432 -40.18 36.64 4.09
N THR A 433 -40.76 35.60 3.50
CA THR A 433 -41.47 35.71 2.20
C THR A 433 -42.96 35.93 2.44
N ALA A 434 -43.56 36.90 1.76
CA ALA A 434 -44.97 37.29 1.94
C ALA A 434 -45.98 36.20 1.53
N THR A 435 -45.51 35.07 1.01
CA THR A 435 -46.30 33.93 0.53
C THR A 435 -45.60 32.63 0.96
N PRO A 436 -46.25 31.75 1.75
CA PRO A 436 -45.74 30.40 2.00
C PRO A 436 -45.52 29.67 0.66
N PRO A 437 -44.48 28.81 0.52
CA PRO A 437 -44.30 28.06 -0.71
C PRO A 437 -45.53 27.21 -0.97
N THR A 438 -46.17 27.34 -2.14
CA THR A 438 -47.45 26.70 -2.48
C THR A 438 -47.45 25.17 -2.41
N TYR A 439 -46.27 24.53 -2.33
CA TYR A 439 -46.10 23.08 -2.45
C TYR A 439 -45.21 22.47 -1.35
N GLY A 440 -44.98 23.18 -0.24
CA GLY A 440 -44.09 22.72 0.82
C GLY A 440 -42.62 23.10 0.65
N THR A 441 -41.80 22.82 1.67
CA THR A 441 -40.33 22.90 1.55
C THR A 441 -39.74 21.52 1.25
N PRO A 442 -38.81 21.38 0.29
CA PRO A 442 -38.11 20.11 0.07
C PRO A 442 -37.50 19.57 1.36
N ILE A 443 -37.81 18.32 1.73
CA ILE A 443 -37.18 17.64 2.90
C ILE A 443 -35.84 17.04 2.48
N ILE A 444 -35.79 16.54 1.25
CA ILE A 444 -34.55 16.08 0.61
C ILE A 444 -34.00 17.26 -0.19
N THR A 445 -33.01 17.94 0.38
CA THR A 445 -32.25 19.02 -0.26
C THR A 445 -30.86 18.53 -0.67
N GLY A 446 -30.12 19.39 -1.36
CA GLY A 446 -28.75 19.11 -1.81
C GLY A 446 -28.69 18.61 -3.24
N PHE A 447 -27.50 18.21 -3.63
CA PHE A 447 -27.10 17.92 -4.99
C PHE A 447 -26.63 16.48 -5.12
N ILE A 448 -27.10 15.82 -6.17
CA ILE A 448 -26.62 14.50 -6.59
C ILE A 448 -25.84 14.61 -7.89
N LYS A 449 -24.75 13.85 -8.00
CA LYS A 449 -24.04 13.65 -9.25
C LYS A 449 -23.60 12.20 -9.37
N ILE A 450 -23.83 11.61 -10.53
CA ILE A 450 -23.44 10.25 -10.84
C ILE A 450 -22.54 10.28 -12.05
N ASP A 451 -21.27 9.91 -11.84
CA ASP A 451 -20.25 9.88 -12.89
C ASP A 451 -19.85 8.43 -13.19
N ALA A 452 -19.81 8.09 -14.48
CA ALA A 452 -19.32 6.82 -14.99
C ALA A 452 -17.97 6.99 -15.70
N GLN A 453 -17.04 6.08 -15.44
CA GLN A 453 -15.74 6.06 -16.07
C GLN A 453 -15.85 5.52 -17.50
N THR A 454 -15.28 6.26 -18.46
CA THR A 454 -15.20 5.85 -19.88
C THR A 454 -13.82 5.36 -20.28
N SER A 455 -12.79 5.79 -19.57
CA SER A 455 -11.41 5.34 -19.77
C SER A 455 -10.65 5.31 -18.45
N TYR A 456 -9.75 4.34 -18.31
CA TYR A 456 -8.86 4.27 -17.15
C TYR A 456 -7.76 5.33 -17.24
N GLY A 457 -7.37 5.88 -16.08
CA GLY A 457 -6.25 6.80 -15.95
C GLY A 457 -5.76 6.86 -14.51
N SER A 458 -4.49 7.21 -14.32
CA SER A 458 -3.86 7.37 -13.00
C SER A 458 -3.40 8.83 -12.82
N PRO A 459 -3.76 9.52 -11.72
CA PRO A 459 -4.56 9.02 -10.61
C PRO A 459 -6.05 8.85 -10.96
N CYS A 460 -6.52 9.43 -12.08
CA CYS A 460 -7.92 9.44 -12.45
C CYS A 460 -8.16 9.18 -13.94
N GLY A 461 -9.21 8.42 -14.22
CA GLY A 461 -9.73 8.21 -15.58
C GLY A 461 -10.55 9.38 -16.11
N THR A 462 -11.07 9.21 -17.32
CA THR A 462 -12.07 10.12 -17.90
C THR A 462 -13.46 9.70 -17.43
N TYR A 463 -14.24 10.66 -16.91
CA TYR A 463 -15.59 10.44 -16.43
C TYR A 463 -16.61 11.25 -17.22
N ILE A 464 -17.78 10.67 -17.42
CA ILE A 464 -18.96 11.33 -17.99
C ILE A 464 -20.08 11.35 -16.96
N ASP A 465 -20.90 12.39 -17.02
CA ASP A 465 -22.08 12.52 -16.17
C ASP A 465 -23.22 11.66 -16.72
N VAL A 466 -23.64 10.69 -15.92
CA VAL A 466 -24.77 9.78 -16.19
C VAL A 466 -25.90 9.98 -15.17
N THR A 467 -25.90 11.09 -14.43
CA THR A 467 -26.90 11.40 -13.39
C THR A 467 -28.32 11.27 -13.92
N LYS A 468 -28.61 11.93 -15.04
CA LYS A 468 -29.96 11.92 -15.64
C LYS A 468 -30.33 10.54 -16.18
N GLU A 469 -29.38 9.83 -16.78
CA GLU A 469 -29.60 8.48 -17.30
C GLU A 469 -30.01 7.53 -16.17
N ILE A 470 -29.25 7.51 -15.07
CA ILE A 470 -29.55 6.63 -13.93
C ILE A 470 -30.82 7.05 -13.21
N LEU A 471 -31.03 8.35 -12.95
CA LEU A 471 -32.27 8.82 -12.33
C LEU A 471 -33.49 8.54 -13.21
N SER A 472 -33.34 8.45 -14.53
CA SER A 472 -34.45 8.14 -15.43
C SER A 472 -35.00 6.73 -15.26
N LEU A 473 -34.19 5.80 -14.74
CA LEU A 473 -34.58 4.41 -14.44
C LEU A 473 -35.39 4.29 -13.14
N GLY A 474 -35.49 5.37 -12.37
CA GLY A 474 -36.23 5.45 -11.13
C GLY A 474 -35.34 5.63 -9.91
N TYR A 475 -35.83 6.41 -8.96
CA TYR A 475 -35.13 6.78 -7.72
C TYR A 475 -35.98 6.60 -6.46
N ALA A 476 -37.23 6.15 -6.61
CA ALA A 476 -38.12 5.80 -5.50
C ALA A 476 -38.40 4.29 -5.55
N GLY A 477 -38.21 3.60 -4.43
CA GLY A 477 -38.54 2.18 -4.31
C GLY A 477 -40.06 1.93 -4.39
N ARG A 478 -40.45 0.69 -4.73
CA ARG A 478 -41.86 0.27 -4.87
C ARG A 478 -42.73 0.43 -3.60
N ASN A 479 -42.15 0.71 -2.43
CA ASN A 479 -42.87 0.65 -1.15
C ASN A 479 -42.33 1.66 -0.13
N LEU A 480 -42.89 2.87 -0.12
CA LEU A 480 -42.67 3.88 0.94
C LEU A 480 -43.80 3.89 1.99
N PHE A 481 -44.82 3.02 1.84
CA PHE A 481 -45.83 2.77 2.86
C PHE A 481 -45.39 1.58 3.73
N PRO A 482 -45.26 1.72 5.07
CA PRO A 482 -45.25 0.55 5.93
C PRO A 482 -46.63 -0.09 5.82
N VAL A 483 -46.72 -1.19 5.08
CA VAL A 483 -47.86 -2.11 5.23
C VAL A 483 -47.92 -2.49 6.71
N SER A 484 -49.06 -2.24 7.36
CA SER A 484 -49.28 -2.81 8.68
C SER A 484 -49.05 -4.31 8.56
N LEU A 485 -48.27 -4.87 9.49
CA LEU A 485 -48.04 -6.30 9.58
C LEU A 485 -49.40 -6.99 9.80
N ALA A 486 -50.11 -7.31 8.72
CA ALA A 486 -51.08 -8.38 8.76
C ALA A 486 -50.26 -9.63 9.07
N ALA A 487 -50.55 -10.26 10.21
CA ALA A 487 -49.91 -11.50 10.62
C ALA A 487 -50.01 -12.52 9.47
N LEU A 488 -48.89 -12.76 8.78
CA LEU A 488 -48.82 -13.83 7.81
C LEU A 488 -48.86 -15.14 8.60
N PRO A 489 -49.77 -16.08 8.28
CA PRO A 489 -49.75 -17.39 8.88
C PRO A 489 -48.41 -18.06 8.53
N PHE A 490 -47.72 -18.50 9.58
CA PHE A 490 -46.46 -19.21 9.47
C PHE A 490 -46.68 -20.50 8.65
N VAL A 491 -46.26 -20.52 7.39
CA VAL A 491 -46.18 -21.76 6.62
C VAL A 491 -44.77 -22.29 6.79
N SER A 492 -44.61 -23.23 7.72
CA SER A 492 -43.39 -24.02 7.83
C SER A 492 -43.27 -24.91 6.59
N THR A 493 -42.40 -24.54 5.66
CA THR A 493 -41.92 -25.50 4.67
C THR A 493 -40.76 -26.28 5.30
N PRO A 494 -40.81 -27.63 5.35
CA PRO A 494 -39.73 -28.41 5.91
C PRO A 494 -38.51 -28.36 4.97
N ILE A 495 -37.35 -28.11 5.55
CA ILE A 495 -36.05 -28.16 4.87
C ILE A 495 -35.77 -29.64 4.51
N PRO A 496 -35.41 -29.97 3.27
CA PRO A 496 -34.97 -31.33 2.94
C PRO A 496 -33.62 -31.58 3.62
N THR A 497 -33.57 -32.65 4.42
CA THR A 497 -32.34 -33.25 4.95
C THR A 497 -31.46 -33.79 3.81
N PRO A 498 -30.13 -33.87 4.01
CA PRO A 498 -29.13 -34.06 2.96
C PRO A 498 -29.32 -35.30 2.09
#